data_AF-A0A200J1U2-F1
#
_entry.id   AF-A0A200J1U2-F1
#
_cell.length_a   1.000
_cell.length_b   1.000
_cell.length_c   1.000
_cell.angle_alpha   90.00
_cell.angle_beta   90.00
_cell.angle_gamma   90.00
#
_symmetry.space_group_name_H-M   'P 1'
#
loop_
_entity.id
_entity.type
_entity.pdbx_description
1 polymer ?
#
loop_
_entity_poly.entity_id
_entity_poly.type
_entity_poly.pdbx_seq_one_letter_code
_entity_poly.pdbx_strand_id
1 'polypeptide(L)'
;MLDDVKKDLKKKAQKAAIASAVGQSMTQKKQTNQQKAKQDGETKLTSLKTNMASVSESMGNSVKGEFGKKVKETFKKQSENLDKFS
;
A
#
# COMPACT_ATOMS: atom_id res chain seq x y z
N MET A 1 36.00 33.47 26.08
CA MET A 1 34.82 33.21 26.95
C MET A 1 33.49 33.54 26.26
N LEU A 2 33.16 34.81 25.98
CA LEU A 2 31.89 35.15 25.32
C LEU A 2 31.76 34.61 23.88
N ASP A 3 32.86 34.64 23.12
CA ASP A 3 32.90 34.09 21.75
C ASP A 3 32.77 32.57 21.72
N ASP A 4 33.33 31.88 22.72
CA ASP A 4 33.24 30.42 22.85
C ASP A 4 31.80 29.99 23.15
N VAL A 5 31.12 30.71 24.03
CA VAL A 5 29.70 30.48 24.35
C VAL A 5 28.83 30.72 23.11
N LYS A 6 29.08 31.79 22.35
CA LYS A 6 28.35 32.09 21.11
C LYS A 6 28.58 31.02 20.04
N LYS A 7 29.81 30.51 19.92
CA LYS A 7 30.18 29.43 19.01
C LYS A 7 29.50 28.11 19.39
N ASP A 8 29.44 27.79 20.67
CA ASP A 8 28.78 26.57 21.16
C ASP A 8 27.25 26.62 20.96
N LEU A 9 26.63 27.78 21.22
CA LEU A 9 25.20 28.00 20.95
C LEU A 9 24.87 27.85 19.46
N LYS A 10 25.69 28.42 18.56
CA LYS A 10 25.51 28.23 17.11
C LYS A 10 25.61 26.76 16.71
N LYS A 11 26.59 26.02 17.24
CA LYS A 11 26.73 24.57 16.97
C LYS A 11 25.52 23.78 17.48
N LYS A 12 25.01 24.09 18.67
CA LYS A 12 23.80 23.46 19.23
C LYS A 12 22.57 23.74 18.38
N ALA A 13 22.37 25.00 17.96
CA ALA A 13 21.28 25.38 17.07
C ALA A 13 21.35 24.64 15.72
N GLN A 14 22.55 24.54 15.12
CA GLN A 14 22.75 23.77 13.88
C GLN A 14 22.43 22.29 14.07
N LYS A 15 22.90 21.66 15.16
CA LYS A 15 22.56 20.26 15.47
C LYS A 15 21.06 20.05 15.63
N ALA A 16 20.37 20.96 16.33
CA ALA A 16 18.93 20.90 16.50
C ALA A 16 18.18 21.05 15.18
N ALA A 17 18.60 21.98 14.32
CA ALA A 17 18.02 22.17 13.00
C ALA A 17 18.18 20.93 12.12
N ILE A 18 19.38 20.32 12.10
CA ILE A 18 19.64 19.07 11.36
C ILE A 18 18.77 17.94 11.90
N ALA A 19 18.71 17.75 13.23
CA ALA A 19 17.89 16.71 13.84
C ALA A 19 16.40 16.89 13.51
N SER A 20 15.90 18.14 13.52
CA SER A 20 14.52 18.45 13.14
C SER A 20 14.25 18.13 11.67
N ALA A 21 15.13 18.58 10.76
CA ALA A 21 14.99 18.31 9.33
C ALA A 21 15.01 16.81 9.01
N VAL A 22 15.92 16.06 9.64
CA VAL A 22 15.99 14.60 9.52
C VAL A 22 14.74 13.92 10.07
N GLY A 23 14.23 14.38 11.22
CA GLY A 23 12.99 13.87 11.81
C GLY A 23 11.76 14.12 10.94
N GLN A 24 11.65 15.31 10.35
CA GLN A 24 10.59 15.66 9.40
C GLN A 24 10.68 14.80 8.14
N SER A 25 11.88 14.64 7.57
CA SER A 25 12.12 13.78 6.40
C SER A 25 11.73 12.32 6.66
N MET A 26 12.10 11.77 7.83
CA MET A 26 11.69 10.42 8.23
C MET A 26 10.17 10.29 8.39
N THR A 27 9.52 11.30 8.95
CA THR A 27 8.06 11.32 9.09
C THR A 27 7.37 11.34 7.73
N GLN A 28 7.84 12.19 6.81
CA GLN A 28 7.34 12.23 5.43
C GLN A 28 7.56 10.89 4.73
N LYS A 29 8.75 10.31 4.83
CA LYS A 29 9.06 9.00 4.22
C LYS A 29 8.16 7.90 4.77
N LYS A 30 7.87 7.89 6.08
CA LYS A 30 6.92 6.96 6.68
C LYS A 30 5.52 7.12 6.08
N GLN A 31 5.01 8.36 5.97
CA GLN A 31 3.70 8.64 5.40
C GLN A 31 3.63 8.22 3.92
N THR A 32 4.64 8.57 3.12
CA THR A 32 4.73 8.17 1.71
C THR A 32 4.77 6.65 1.56
N ASN A 33 5.56 5.96 2.38
CA ASN A 33 5.62 4.49 2.34
C ASN A 33 4.28 3.86 2.70
N GLN A 34 3.57 4.39 3.69
CA GLN A 34 2.23 3.91 4.07
C GLN A 34 1.21 4.12 2.94
N GLN A 35 1.18 5.30 2.33
CA GLN A 35 0.31 5.58 1.19
C GLN A 35 0.63 4.69 0.00
N LYS A 36 1.92 4.52 -0.32
CA LYS A 36 2.36 3.66 -1.42
C LYS A 36 1.98 2.20 -1.18
N ALA A 37 2.18 1.68 0.04
CA ALA A 37 1.77 0.33 0.38
C ALA A 37 0.24 0.12 0.24
N LYS A 38 -0.56 1.13 0.61
CA LYS A 38 -2.02 1.10 0.42
C LYS A 38 -2.38 1.06 -1.06
N GLN A 39 -1.82 1.96 -1.86
CA GLN A 39 -2.06 2.03 -3.31
C GLN A 39 -1.61 0.76 -4.05
N ASP A 40 -0.42 0.23 -3.71
CA ASP A 40 0.09 -1.02 -4.27
C ASP A 40 -0.83 -2.20 -3.91
N GLY A 41 -1.36 -2.21 -2.67
CA GLY A 41 -2.35 -3.18 -2.20
C GLY A 41 -3.66 -3.11 -2.99
N GLU A 42 -4.26 -1.92 -3.08
CA GLU A 42 -5.50 -1.67 -3.83
C GLU A 42 -5.36 -2.03 -5.32
N THR A 43 -4.22 -1.68 -5.93
CA THR A 43 -3.92 -1.99 -7.33
C THR A 43 -3.83 -3.50 -7.54
N LYS A 44 -3.04 -4.21 -6.71
CA LYS A 44 -2.91 -5.67 -6.80
C LYS A 44 -4.24 -6.38 -6.57
N LEU A 45 -5.02 -5.91 -5.60
CA LEU A 45 -6.33 -6.48 -5.28
C LEU A 45 -7.31 -6.30 -6.45
N THR A 46 -7.29 -5.12 -7.08
CA THR A 46 -8.09 -4.83 -8.28
C THR A 46 -7.68 -5.72 -9.44
N SER A 47 -6.38 -5.83 -9.74
CA SER A 47 -5.87 -6.73 -10.79
C SER A 47 -6.24 -8.19 -10.52
N LEU A 48 -6.17 -8.64 -9.26
CA LEU A 48 -6.55 -9.99 -8.87
C LEU A 48 -8.04 -10.25 -9.15
N LYS A 49 -8.93 -9.31 -8.77
CA LYS A 49 -10.37 -9.41 -9.06
C LYS A 49 -10.64 -9.45 -10.56
N THR A 50 -10.00 -8.60 -11.35
CA THR A 50 -10.13 -8.60 -12.82
C THR A 50 -9.69 -9.93 -13.43
N ASN A 51 -8.54 -10.46 -12.99
CA ASN A 51 -8.04 -11.75 -13.47
C ASN A 51 -8.96 -12.91 -13.07
N MET A 52 -9.48 -12.90 -11.84
CA MET A 52 -10.44 -13.90 -11.37
C MET A 52 -11.75 -13.86 -12.16
N ALA A 53 -12.27 -12.66 -12.46
CA ALA A 53 -13.45 -12.51 -13.30
C ALA A 53 -13.21 -13.10 -14.70
N SER A 54 -12.07 -12.78 -15.32
CA SER A 54 -11.70 -13.30 -16.63
C SER A 54 -11.56 -14.83 -16.65
N VAL A 55 -10.85 -15.41 -15.67
CA VAL A 55 -10.70 -16.88 -15.56
C VAL A 55 -12.04 -17.55 -15.29
N SER A 56 -12.86 -16.99 -14.40
CA SER A 56 -14.22 -17.47 -14.10
C SER A 56 -15.11 -17.50 -15.34
N GLU A 57 -15.07 -16.44 -16.14
CA GLU A 57 -15.83 -16.34 -17.38
C GLU A 57 -15.32 -17.34 -18.41
N SER A 58 -13.99 -17.43 -18.60
CA SER A 58 -13.39 -18.36 -19.55
C SER A 58 -13.66 -19.82 -19.19
N MET A 59 -13.44 -20.26 -17.95
CA MET A 59 -13.73 -21.62 -17.49
C MET A 59 -15.23 -21.91 -17.43
N GLY A 60 -16.02 -20.97 -16.90
CA GLY A 60 -17.47 -21.14 -16.76
C GLY A 60 -18.22 -21.15 -18.09
N ASN A 61 -17.65 -20.55 -19.16
CA ASN A 61 -18.18 -20.65 -20.52
C ASN A 61 -17.64 -21.89 -21.26
N SER A 62 -16.41 -22.33 -20.95
CA SER A 62 -15.81 -23.53 -21.53
C SER A 62 -16.46 -24.82 -21.03
N VAL A 63 -16.98 -24.82 -19.78
CA VAL A 63 -17.67 -25.97 -19.20
C VAL A 63 -19.14 -25.64 -18.99
N LYS A 64 -20.03 -26.33 -19.70
CA LYS A 64 -21.48 -26.12 -19.62
C LYS A 64 -22.10 -26.86 -18.43
N GLY A 65 -23.34 -26.51 -18.08
CA GLY A 65 -24.13 -27.21 -17.06
C GLY A 65 -23.76 -26.81 -15.61
N GLU A 66 -24.13 -27.66 -14.66
CA GLU A 66 -23.99 -27.40 -13.22
C GLU A 66 -22.54 -27.15 -12.77
N PHE A 67 -21.57 -27.79 -13.44
CA PHE A 67 -20.15 -27.54 -13.16
C PHE A 67 -19.75 -26.09 -13.51
N GLY A 68 -20.12 -25.60 -14.70
CA GLY A 68 -19.85 -24.22 -15.11
C GLY A 68 -20.48 -23.19 -14.19
N LYS A 69 -21.72 -23.44 -13.75
CA LYS A 69 -22.40 -22.61 -12.74
C LYS A 69 -21.61 -22.57 -11.42
N LYS A 70 -21.18 -23.74 -10.93
CA LYS A 70 -20.45 -23.86 -9.66
C LYS A 70 -19.07 -23.20 -9.70
N VAL A 71 -18.38 -23.25 -10.84
CA VAL A 71 -17.14 -22.51 -11.08
C VAL A 71 -17.40 -21.00 -10.96
N LYS A 72 -18.40 -20.47 -11.68
CA LYS A 72 -18.73 -19.04 -11.64
C LYS A 72 -19.08 -18.57 -10.22
N GLU A 73 -19.88 -19.35 -9.48
CA GLU A 73 -20.22 -19.04 -8.09
C GLU A 73 -19.01 -19.07 -7.14
N THR A 74 -18.11 -20.04 -7.31
CA THR A 74 -16.92 -20.17 -6.45
C THR A 74 -15.99 -18.97 -6.64
N PHE A 75 -15.72 -18.59 -7.89
CA PHE A 75 -14.91 -17.41 -8.20
C PHE A 75 -15.59 -16.12 -7.72
N LYS A 76 -16.92 -16.00 -7.85
CA LYS A 76 -17.67 -14.85 -7.31
C LYS A 76 -17.50 -14.73 -5.79
N LYS A 77 -17.72 -15.82 -5.05
CA LYS A 77 -17.53 -15.85 -3.58
C LYS A 77 -16.09 -15.52 -3.16
N GLN A 78 -15.10 -16.01 -3.91
CA GLN A 78 -13.71 -15.64 -3.61
C GLN A 78 -13.43 -14.17 -3.92
N SER A 79 -14.00 -13.61 -4.99
CA SER A 79 -13.88 -12.18 -5.30
C SER A 79 -14.55 -11.29 -4.25
N GLU A 80 -15.71 -11.68 -3.72
CA GLU A 80 -16.39 -10.99 -2.61
C GLU A 80 -15.59 -11.08 -1.30
N ASN A 81 -14.91 -12.21 -1.05
CA ASN A 81 -14.01 -12.32 0.10
C ASN A 81 -12.79 -11.39 -0.03
N LEU A 82 -12.35 -11.08 -1.25
CA LEU A 82 -11.29 -10.10 -1.49
C LEU A 82 -11.72 -8.66 -1.21
N ASP A 83 -13.02 -8.35 -1.26
CA ASP A 83 -13.55 -7.03 -0.86
C ASP A 83 -13.28 -6.72 0.62
N LYS A 84 -13.10 -7.74 1.46
CA LYS A 84 -12.76 -7.58 2.89
C LYS A 84 -11.34 -7.03 3.12
N PHE A 85 -10.51 -7.03 2.09
CA PHE A 85 -9.14 -6.50 2.10
C PHE A 85 -9.02 -5.16 1.37
N SER A 86 -10.14 -4.62 0.86
CA SER A 86 -10.22 -3.32 0.17
C SER A 86 -10.44 -2.18 1.16
#